data_AF-A0A2W6D9X0-F1
#
_entry.id   AF-A0A2W6D9X0-F1
#
_cell.length_a   1.000
_cell.length_b   1.000
_cell.length_c   1.000
_cell.angle_alpha   90.00
_cell.angle_beta   90.00
_cell.angle_gamma   90.00
#
_symmetry.space_group_name_H-M   'P 1'
#
loop_
_entity.id
_entity.type
_entity.pdbx_description
1 polymer ?
#
loop_
_entity_poly.entity_id
_entity_poly.type
_entity_poly.pdbx_seq_one_letter_code
_entity_poly.pdbx_strand_id
1 'polypeptide(L)'
;PAAAAAAASTATPTTPAAAASTAPTTTPGKTTFKVISATATRATVSVDGKTYTPSTGQVFAKSFKLLKISSGSCGSFAHGEMRISLCKGQTFIF
;
A
#
# COMPACT_ATOMS: atom_id res chain seq x y z
N PRO A 1 22.24 -19.78 -61.78
CA PRO A 1 21.75 -18.39 -61.98
C PRO A 1 20.38 -18.18 -61.30
N ALA A 2 20.31 -17.21 -60.39
CA ALA A 2 19.15 -16.53 -59.78
C ALA A 2 19.56 -16.18 -58.35
N ALA A 3 20.16 -15.00 -58.11
CA ALA A 3 19.51 -13.69 -57.99
C ALA A 3 18.98 -13.44 -56.57
N ALA A 4 19.40 -12.29 -56.06
CA ALA A 4 19.16 -11.75 -54.73
C ALA A 4 17.67 -11.59 -54.39
N ALA A 5 17.36 -11.62 -53.09
CA ALA A 5 16.16 -11.00 -52.56
C ALA A 5 16.44 -10.41 -51.18
N ALA A 6 16.45 -9.08 -51.13
CA ALA A 6 16.41 -8.28 -49.92
C ALA A 6 15.05 -8.43 -49.22
N ALA A 7 15.03 -8.33 -47.89
CA ALA A 7 13.87 -7.81 -47.16
C ALA A 7 14.29 -7.35 -45.77
N ALA A 8 14.32 -6.03 -45.59
CA ALA A 8 14.25 -5.39 -44.29
C ALA A 8 12.85 -5.59 -43.71
N SER A 9 12.74 -5.81 -42.40
CA SER A 9 11.49 -5.60 -41.65
C SER A 9 11.80 -5.24 -40.20
N THR A 10 11.89 -3.94 -39.99
CA THR A 10 11.62 -3.23 -38.74
C THR A 10 10.18 -3.44 -38.28
N ALA A 11 9.98 -3.87 -37.04
CA ALA A 11 8.86 -3.61 -36.11
C ALA A 11 8.93 -4.69 -35.01
N THR A 12 8.76 -4.47 -33.71
CA THR A 12 8.13 -3.40 -32.93
C THR A 12 8.62 -3.58 -31.48
N PRO A 13 8.79 -2.53 -30.66
CA PRO A 13 9.04 -2.72 -29.24
C PRO A 13 7.81 -3.37 -28.58
N THR A 14 8.00 -4.55 -28.00
CA THR A 14 7.03 -5.19 -27.12
C THR A 14 6.92 -4.38 -25.84
N THR A 15 5.91 -3.51 -25.80
CA THR A 15 5.39 -2.83 -24.62
C THR A 15 5.31 -3.80 -23.43
N PRO A 16 6.00 -3.54 -22.29
CA PRO A 16 5.74 -4.28 -21.07
C PRO A 16 4.30 -4.06 -20.64
N ALA A 17 3.60 -5.19 -20.45
CA ALA A 17 2.23 -5.28 -20.04
C ALA A 17 1.91 -4.38 -18.84
N ALA A 18 0.74 -3.77 -18.94
CA ALA A 18 0.10 -2.92 -17.96
C ALA A 18 0.42 -3.34 -16.52
N ALA A 19 0.97 -2.38 -15.75
CA ALA A 19 0.93 -2.42 -14.31
C ALA A 19 -0.51 -2.71 -13.89
N ALA A 20 -0.74 -3.89 -13.33
CA ALA A 20 -1.95 -4.20 -12.60
C ALA A 20 -2.02 -3.28 -11.37
N SER A 21 -2.43 -2.03 -11.59
CA SER A 21 -2.91 -1.15 -10.54
C SER A 21 -4.25 -1.72 -10.12
N THR A 22 -4.21 -2.65 -9.16
CA THR A 22 -5.37 -3.02 -8.36
C THR A 22 -5.76 -1.76 -7.60
N ALA A 23 -6.58 -0.91 -8.24
CA ALA A 23 -7.16 0.24 -7.59
C ALA A 23 -7.94 -0.29 -6.38
N PRO A 24 -7.62 0.16 -5.16
CA PRO A 24 -8.36 -0.27 -3.99
C PRO A 24 -9.82 0.13 -4.20
N THR A 25 -10.70 -0.87 -4.22
CA THR A 25 -12.16 -0.69 -4.21
C THR A 25 -12.53 0.02 -2.92
N THR A 26 -12.50 1.35 -2.95
CA THR A 26 -12.92 2.20 -1.83
C THR A 26 -14.42 2.33 -1.93
N THR A 27 -15.14 1.57 -1.13
CA THR A 27 -16.58 1.75 -0.94
C THR A 27 -16.81 3.16 -0.37
N PRO A 28 -17.55 4.05 -1.05
CA PRO A 28 -17.79 5.39 -0.55
C PRO A 28 -18.54 5.31 0.78
N GLY A 29 -17.95 5.89 1.83
CA GLY A 29 -18.50 5.90 3.19
C GLY A 29 -17.80 4.96 4.19
N LYS A 30 -16.80 4.18 3.77
CA LYS A 30 -16.03 3.31 4.68
C LYS A 30 -14.56 3.71 4.74
N THR A 31 -14.04 4.01 5.92
CA THR A 31 -12.61 4.36 6.05
C THR A 31 -11.80 3.07 6.07
N THR A 32 -11.06 2.80 5.00
CA THR A 32 -10.20 1.61 4.93
C THR A 32 -8.85 1.89 5.57
N PHE A 33 -8.47 1.11 6.57
CA PHE A 33 -7.20 1.17 7.25
C PHE A 33 -6.41 -0.12 7.01
N LYS A 34 -5.21 -0.04 6.44
CA LYS A 34 -4.38 -1.21 6.13
C LYS A 34 -2.97 -1.01 6.64
N VAL A 35 -2.42 -1.99 7.34
CA VAL A 35 -1.00 -1.96 7.71
C VAL A 35 -0.19 -2.55 6.56
N ILE A 36 0.63 -1.74 5.90
CA ILE A 36 1.51 -2.18 4.82
C ILE A 36 2.74 -2.87 5.43
N SER A 37 3.37 -2.20 6.39
CA SER A 37 4.59 -2.65 7.06
C SER A 37 4.65 -2.08 8.47
N ALA A 38 5.29 -2.78 9.40
CA ALA A 38 5.70 -2.24 10.68
C ALA A 38 7.19 -2.53 10.87
N THR A 39 7.89 -1.63 11.56
CA THR A 39 9.28 -1.78 12.01
C THR A 39 9.32 -1.51 13.51
N ALA A 40 10.49 -1.60 14.17
CA ALA A 40 10.57 -1.41 15.62
C ALA A 40 10.04 -0.04 16.10
N THR A 41 10.13 1.00 15.27
CA THR A 41 9.80 2.38 15.65
C THR A 41 8.81 3.10 14.73
N ARG A 42 8.51 2.53 13.54
CA ARG A 42 7.64 3.15 12.54
C ARG A 42 6.65 2.13 11.99
N ALA A 43 5.45 2.58 11.64
CA ALA A 43 4.50 1.77 10.90
C ALA A 43 4.14 2.46 9.59
N THR A 44 4.20 1.75 8.49
CA THR A 44 3.67 2.18 7.20
C THR A 44 2.25 1.66 7.06
N VAL A 45 1.29 2.58 7.00
CA VAL A 45 -0.13 2.27 6.95
C VAL A 45 -0.78 3.00 5.78
N SER A 46 -1.80 2.42 5.19
CA SER A 46 -2.65 3.07 4.20
C SER A 46 -3.99 3.36 4.84
N VAL A 47 -4.40 4.63 4.85
CA VAL A 47 -5.72 5.06 5.30
C VAL A 47 -6.42 5.68 4.11
N ASP A 48 -7.55 5.11 3.70
CA ASP A 48 -8.34 5.59 2.56
C ASP A 48 -7.51 5.69 1.27
N GLY A 49 -6.62 4.72 1.05
CA GLY A 49 -5.70 4.70 -0.09
C GLY A 49 -4.48 5.63 0.06
N LYS A 50 -4.40 6.45 1.11
CA LYS A 50 -3.25 7.33 1.38
C LYS A 50 -2.26 6.67 2.32
N THR A 51 -1.01 6.60 1.90
CA THR A 51 0.06 6.01 2.71
C THR A 51 0.61 7.02 3.72
N TYR A 52 0.67 6.62 4.98
CA TYR A 52 1.24 7.35 6.10
C TYR A 52 2.32 6.51 6.78
N THR A 53 3.34 7.17 7.34
CA THR A 53 4.43 6.51 8.05
C THR A 53 4.61 7.07 9.46
N PRO A 54 3.59 6.94 10.34
CA PRO A 54 3.69 7.39 11.72
C PRO A 54 4.83 6.70 12.48
N SER A 55 5.49 7.49 13.33
CA SER A 55 6.38 6.98 14.37
C SER A 55 5.59 6.70 15.65
N THR A 56 6.11 5.85 16.53
CA THR A 56 5.47 5.54 17.81
C THR A 56 5.16 6.82 18.60
N GLY A 57 3.92 6.98 19.05
CA GLY A 57 3.41 8.18 19.71
C GLY A 57 2.86 9.27 18.78
N GLN A 58 3.04 9.17 17.45
CA GLN A 58 2.63 10.20 16.51
C GLN A 58 1.18 10.03 16.01
N VAL A 59 0.49 11.15 15.84
CA VAL A 59 -0.87 11.22 15.25
C VAL A 59 -0.78 11.46 13.75
N PHE A 60 -1.51 10.68 12.95
CA PHE A 60 -1.57 10.71 11.50
C PHE A 60 -3.02 10.59 11.01
N ALA A 61 -3.28 10.84 9.73
CA ALA A 61 -4.62 10.77 9.14
C ALA A 61 -5.71 11.47 9.98
N LYS A 62 -5.35 12.63 10.57
CA LYS A 62 -6.13 13.48 11.50
C LYS A 62 -6.47 12.87 12.87
N SER A 63 -6.85 11.60 12.94
CA SER A 63 -7.41 11.01 14.16
C SER A 63 -6.75 9.70 14.59
N PHE A 64 -5.81 9.18 13.79
CA PHE A 64 -5.12 7.93 14.10
C PHE A 64 -3.83 8.19 14.87
N LYS A 65 -3.53 7.42 15.90
CA LYS A 65 -2.28 7.52 16.67
C LYS A 65 -1.63 6.17 16.77
N LEU A 66 -0.35 6.08 16.40
CA LEU A 66 0.41 4.87 16.64
C LEU A 66 0.80 4.82 18.12
N LEU A 67 0.26 3.89 18.89
CA LEU A 67 0.54 3.78 20.32
C LEU A 67 1.84 3.02 20.56
N LYS A 68 1.93 1.82 20.00
CA LYS A 68 3.07 0.91 20.20
C LYS A 68 3.14 -0.07 19.04
N ILE A 69 4.34 -0.56 18.76
CA ILE A 69 4.56 -1.69 17.85
C ILE A 69 5.01 -2.89 18.68
N SER A 70 4.29 -3.98 18.57
CA SER A 70 4.59 -5.27 19.19
C SER A 70 5.29 -6.17 18.18
N SER A 71 6.49 -6.65 18.55
CA SER A 71 7.30 -7.60 17.78
C SER A 71 7.65 -7.18 16.34
N GLY A 72 7.66 -5.88 16.04
CA GLY A 72 7.95 -5.35 14.70
C GLY A 72 6.96 -5.78 13.60
N SER A 73 5.93 -6.56 13.95
CA SER A 73 4.98 -7.15 13.00
C SER A 73 3.56 -6.66 13.24
N CYS A 74 3.23 -6.20 14.45
CA CYS A 74 1.89 -5.73 14.81
C CYS A 74 1.94 -4.36 15.47
N GLY A 75 1.10 -3.43 15.01
CA GLY A 75 0.95 -2.10 15.59
C GLY A 75 -0.36 -1.98 16.35
N SER A 76 -0.32 -1.37 17.53
CA SER A 76 -1.50 -0.88 18.22
C SER A 76 -1.74 0.57 17.83
N PHE A 77 -2.89 0.83 17.23
CA PHE A 77 -3.32 2.13 16.77
C PHE A 77 -4.53 2.58 17.61
N ALA A 78 -4.59 3.86 17.93
CA ALA A 78 -5.78 4.48 18.49
C ALA A 78 -6.45 5.35 17.43
N HIS A 79 -7.77 5.36 17.40
CA HIS A 79 -8.58 6.28 16.61
C HIS A 79 -9.61 6.93 17.52
N GLY A 80 -9.33 8.16 17.98
CA GLY A 80 -10.09 8.78 19.06
C GLY A 80 -10.02 7.93 20.34
N GLU A 81 -11.17 7.40 20.77
CA GLU A 81 -11.30 6.53 21.95
C GLU A 81 -11.16 5.03 21.62
N MET A 82 -11.23 4.67 20.33
CA MET A 82 -11.14 3.28 19.89
C MET A 82 -9.68 2.85 19.78
N ARG A 83 -9.38 1.62 20.21
CA ARG A 83 -8.05 1.00 20.07
C ARG A 83 -8.16 -0.22 19.20
N ILE A 84 -7.33 -0.28 18.16
CA ILE A 84 -7.26 -1.37 17.20
C ILE A 84 -5.82 -1.88 17.15
N SER A 85 -5.65 -3.20 17.23
CA SER A 85 -4.35 -3.84 17.04
C SER A 85 -4.35 -4.52 15.68
N LEU A 86 -3.45 -4.10 14.80
CA LEU A 86 -3.37 -4.60 13.44
C LEU A 86 -1.95 -5.03 13.11
N CYS A 87 -1.85 -6.21 12.51
CA CYS A 87 -0.59 -6.75 12.03
C CYS A 87 -0.32 -6.39 10.59
N LYS A 88 0.95 -6.46 10.18
CA LYS A 88 1.39 -6.29 8.80
C LYS A 88 0.52 -7.11 7.85
N GLY A 89 -0.04 -6.47 6.84
CA GLY A 89 -0.94 -7.06 5.86
C GLY A 89 -2.42 -7.07 6.26
N GLN A 90 -2.76 -6.82 7.52
CA GLN A 90 -4.16 -6.74 7.93
C GLN A 90 -4.81 -5.43 7.52
N THR A 91 -6.09 -5.55 7.18
CA THR A 91 -6.96 -4.44 6.80
C THR A 91 -8.15 -4.41 7.75
N PHE A 92 -8.47 -3.22 8.22
CA PHE A 92 -9.59 -2.89 9.05
C PHE A 92 -10.42 -1.85 8.34
N ILE A 93 -11.75 -1.94 8.43
CA ILE A 93 -12.64 -1.04 7.74
C ILE A 93 -13.55 -0.44 8.81
N PHE A 94 -13.53 0.89 8.91
CA PHE A 94 -14.47 1.65 9.73
C PHE A 94 -15.75 1.94 8.94
#